data_AF-A0A3B8XAZ6-F1
#
_entry.id   AF-A0A3B8XAZ6-F1
#
_cell.length_a   1.000
_cell.length_b   1.000
_cell.length_c   1.000
_cell.angle_alpha   90.00
_cell.angle_beta   90.00
_cell.angle_gamma   90.00
#
_symmetry.space_group_name_H-M   'P 1'
#
loop_
_entity.id
_entity.type
_entity.pdbx_description
1 polymer ?
#
loop_
_entity_poly.entity_id
_entity_poly.type
_entity_poly.pdbx_seq_one_letter_code
_entity_poly.pdbx_strand_id
1 'polypeptide(L)'
;MIHGGDDWRAELIRAGNIVQDDDKEADRDQAQRDCLRYVELVEMVDGSEGRSVFDALIASMQVPEDYLVYEATVGVLHRFRDASVGEWLYDGWFGLLERSPFRAWDLLNQLARDGFRVEAREPFNRAWGRADPQQ
;
A
#
# COMPACT_ATOMS: atom_id res chain seq x y z
N MET A 1 -0.37 -33.27 -0.60
CA MET A 1 -0.81 -32.09 0.16
C MET A 1 0.43 -31.22 0.33
N ILE A 2 0.56 -30.15 -0.45
CA ILE A 2 1.59 -29.11 -0.27
C ILE A 2 0.82 -27.79 -0.34
N HIS A 3 0.54 -27.21 0.83
CA HIS A 3 0.10 -25.83 0.98
C HIS A 3 1.36 -24.97 0.90
N GLY A 4 1.55 -24.16 -0.16
CA GLY A 4 2.78 -23.37 -0.28
C GLY A 4 2.77 -22.21 -1.28
N GLY A 5 1.64 -21.90 -1.93
CA GLY A 5 1.54 -20.77 -2.86
C GLY A 5 0.95 -19.49 -2.25
N ASP A 6 0.20 -19.60 -1.14
CA ASP A 6 -0.60 -18.50 -0.56
C ASP A 6 -0.07 -18.00 0.80
N ASP A 7 0.96 -18.64 1.36
CA ASP A 7 1.45 -18.31 2.71
C ASP A 7 2.05 -16.90 2.74
N TRP A 8 2.72 -16.50 1.65
CA TRP A 8 3.30 -15.17 1.51
C TRP A 8 2.23 -14.06 1.45
N ARG A 9 1.04 -14.32 0.88
CA ARG A 9 -0.06 -13.34 0.83
C ARG A 9 -0.63 -13.12 2.23
N ALA A 10 -0.86 -14.22 2.94
CA ALA A 10 -1.33 -14.16 4.32
C ALA A 10 -0.28 -13.49 5.21
N GLU A 11 1.01 -13.74 4.97
CA GLU A 11 2.10 -13.07 5.64
C GLU A 11 2.15 -11.57 5.31
N LEU A 12 2.04 -11.17 4.04
CA LEU A 12 2.01 -9.77 3.62
C LEU A 12 0.86 -9.02 4.28
N ILE A 13 -0.34 -9.61 4.28
CA ILE A 13 -1.53 -9.01 4.93
C ILE A 13 -1.31 -8.84 6.44
N ARG A 14 -0.70 -9.83 7.10
CA ARG A 14 -0.36 -9.73 8.53
C ARG A 14 0.74 -8.70 8.78
N ALA A 15 1.75 -8.68 7.93
CA ALA A 15 2.95 -7.85 8.05
C ALA A 15 2.70 -6.41 7.62
N GLY A 16 1.65 -6.09 6.85
CA GLY A 16 1.31 -4.73 6.43
C GLY A 16 1.04 -3.73 7.56
N ASN A 17 1.14 -4.16 8.82
CA ASN A 17 1.25 -3.31 10.00
C ASN A 17 2.64 -3.45 10.66
N ILE A 18 3.71 -3.16 9.89
CA ILE A 18 5.09 -3.28 10.37
C ILE A 18 5.32 -2.25 11.47
N VAL A 19 5.77 -2.71 12.63
CA VAL A 19 6.29 -1.85 13.71
C VAL A 19 7.60 -1.23 13.21
N GLN A 20 7.63 0.10 13.00
CA GLN A 20 8.79 0.80 12.44
C GLN A 20 9.63 1.50 13.53
N ASP A 21 10.85 1.91 13.18
CA ASP A 21 11.95 2.38 14.07
C ASP A 21 11.56 3.51 15.06
N ASP A 22 10.50 4.28 14.77
CA ASP A 22 9.99 5.33 15.66
C ASP A 22 9.13 4.81 16.84
N ASP A 23 8.76 3.53 16.84
CA ASP A 23 8.20 2.89 18.03
C ASP A 23 9.31 2.67 19.06
N LYS A 24 9.24 3.47 20.14
CA LYS A 24 10.24 3.55 21.22
C LYS A 24 10.56 2.22 21.95
N GLU A 25 9.94 1.12 21.55
CA GLU A 25 10.06 -0.21 22.12
C GLU A 25 10.62 -1.27 21.15
N ALA A 26 10.79 -0.95 19.86
CA ALA A 26 11.27 -1.92 18.86
C ALA A 26 12.81 -2.01 18.81
N ASP A 27 13.34 -3.23 18.80
CA ASP A 27 14.74 -3.49 18.46
C ASP A 27 14.97 -3.14 16.99
N ARG A 28 15.88 -2.20 16.71
CA ARG A 28 16.18 -1.73 15.35
C ARG A 28 16.54 -2.86 14.39
N ASP A 29 17.27 -3.85 14.89
CA ASP A 29 17.66 -5.01 14.08
C ASP A 29 16.44 -5.85 13.70
N GLN A 30 15.43 -5.92 14.58
CA GLN A 30 14.17 -6.60 14.30
C GLN A 30 13.32 -5.81 13.32
N ALA A 31 13.17 -4.49 13.51
CA ALA A 31 12.44 -3.62 12.60
C ALA A 31 13.02 -3.66 11.17
N GLN A 32 14.35 -3.64 11.05
CA GLN A 32 15.03 -3.80 9.77
C GLN A 32 14.73 -5.17 9.13
N ARG A 33 14.82 -6.27 9.89
CA ARG A 33 14.50 -7.62 9.40
C ARG A 33 13.06 -7.72 8.90
N ASP A 34 12.11 -7.16 9.63
CA ASP A 34 10.70 -7.20 9.28
C ASP A 34 10.41 -6.36 8.02
N CYS A 35 11.05 -5.19 7.89
CA CYS A 35 10.94 -4.39 6.66
C CYS A 35 11.55 -5.11 5.45
N LEU A 36 12.73 -5.72 5.59
CA LEU A 36 13.36 -6.48 4.49
C LEU A 36 12.50 -7.67 4.07
N ARG A 37 11.95 -8.41 5.03
CA ARG A 37 11.02 -9.51 4.76
C ARG A 37 9.77 -9.02 4.04
N TYR A 38 9.23 -7.88 4.45
CA TYR A 38 8.09 -7.28 3.76
C TYR A 38 8.42 -6.92 2.32
N VAL A 39 9.59 -6.32 2.05
CA VAL A 39 10.01 -6.01 0.67
C VAL A 39 10.06 -7.28 -0.19
N GLU A 40 10.60 -8.39 0.31
CA GLU A 40 10.58 -9.68 -0.40
C GLU A 40 9.16 -10.14 -0.74
N LEU A 41 8.21 -9.99 0.20
CA LEU A 41 6.81 -10.36 -0.01
C LEU A 41 6.15 -9.45 -1.06
N VAL A 42 6.45 -8.15 -1.03
CA VAL A 42 5.96 -7.18 -2.01
C VAL A 42 6.46 -7.52 -3.42
N GLU A 43 7.72 -7.94 -3.56
CA GLU A 43 8.28 -8.33 -4.86
C GLU A 43 7.52 -9.49 -5.52
N MET A 44 6.90 -10.37 -4.72
CA MET A 44 6.08 -11.49 -5.18
C MET A 44 4.70 -11.09 -5.72
N VAL A 45 4.25 -9.84 -5.48
CA VAL A 45 2.95 -9.33 -5.94
C VAL A 45 2.91 -9.20 -7.46
N ASP A 46 1.97 -9.87 -8.12
CA ASP A 46 1.79 -9.79 -9.57
C ASP A 46 0.61 -8.92 -10.00
N GLY A 47 -0.22 -8.46 -9.05
CA GLY A 47 -1.38 -7.61 -9.27
C GLY A 47 -2.70 -8.35 -9.49
N SER A 48 -2.70 -9.68 -9.42
CA SER A 48 -3.89 -10.54 -9.51
C SER A 48 -4.52 -10.87 -8.15
N GLU A 49 -3.89 -10.46 -7.04
CA GLU A 49 -4.28 -10.83 -5.68
C GLU A 49 -5.53 -10.12 -5.17
N GLY A 50 -5.93 -9.04 -5.86
CA GLY A 50 -7.13 -8.28 -5.57
C GLY A 50 -7.02 -7.37 -4.34
N ARG A 51 -8.19 -6.87 -3.91
CA ARG A 51 -8.31 -5.76 -2.95
C ARG A 51 -7.59 -5.98 -1.62
N SER A 52 -7.66 -7.19 -1.05
CA SER A 52 -7.08 -7.43 0.29
C SER A 52 -5.57 -7.20 0.36
N VAL A 53 -4.83 -7.61 -0.68
CA VAL A 53 -3.39 -7.36 -0.79
C VAL A 53 -3.14 -5.89 -1.12
N PHE A 54 -3.96 -5.28 -1.98
CA PHE A 54 -3.87 -3.85 -2.26
C PHE A 54 -4.02 -2.99 -0.99
N ASP A 55 -5.02 -3.28 -0.16
CA ASP A 55 -5.27 -2.55 1.09
C ASP A 55 -4.11 -2.75 2.08
N ALA A 56 -3.52 -3.95 2.16
CA ALA A 56 -2.34 -4.22 2.98
C ALA A 56 -1.09 -3.45 2.52
N LEU A 57 -0.90 -3.31 1.20
CA LEU A 57 0.16 -2.48 0.61
C LEU A 57 0.01 -1.01 1.02
N ILE A 58 -1.21 -0.45 0.97
CA ILE A 58 -1.44 0.93 1.42
C ILE A 58 -1.26 1.07 2.94
N ALA A 59 -1.64 0.05 3.71
CA ALA A 59 -1.52 0.04 5.17
C ALA A 59 -0.06 0.04 5.66
N SER A 60 0.86 -0.54 4.89
CA SER A 60 2.28 -0.69 5.28
C SER A 60 3.09 0.60 5.21
N MET A 61 2.58 1.64 4.53
CA MET A 61 3.26 2.93 4.41
C MET A 61 3.03 3.76 5.68
N GLN A 62 3.82 3.50 6.74
CA GLN A 62 3.58 4.12 8.05
C GLN A 62 4.51 5.29 8.36
N VAL A 63 5.81 5.18 8.06
CA VAL A 63 6.81 6.19 8.46
C VAL A 63 7.68 6.67 7.29
N PRO A 64 8.41 7.80 7.46
CA PRO A 64 9.32 8.31 6.43
C PRO A 64 10.53 7.40 6.18
N GLU A 65 11.13 6.84 7.23
CA GLU A 65 12.28 5.93 7.16
C GLU A 65 11.82 4.48 7.27
N ASP A 66 11.55 3.85 6.13
CA ASP A 66 10.85 2.57 6.07
C ASP A 66 11.63 1.48 5.32
N TYR A 67 12.95 1.61 5.24
CA TYR A 67 13.83 0.59 4.63
C TYR A 67 13.36 0.15 3.23
N LEU A 68 12.95 1.09 2.38
CA LEU A 68 12.45 0.87 1.00
C LEU A 68 11.05 0.26 0.89
N VAL A 69 10.33 0.11 2.00
CA VAL A 69 8.94 -0.40 1.99
C VAL A 69 8.07 0.44 1.06
N TYR A 70 8.14 1.76 1.14
CA TYR A 70 7.37 2.65 0.27
C TYR A 70 7.72 2.45 -1.21
N GLU A 71 9.00 2.53 -1.56
CA GLU A 71 9.46 2.41 -2.95
C GLU A 71 9.06 1.06 -3.55
N ALA A 72 9.22 -0.03 -2.79
CA ALA A 72 8.79 -1.36 -3.20
C ALA A 72 7.28 -1.43 -3.40
N THR A 73 6.51 -0.90 -2.44
CA THR A 73 5.05 -0.92 -2.43
C THR A 73 4.50 -0.16 -3.63
N VAL A 74 4.90 1.10 -3.81
CA VAL A 74 4.54 1.92 -4.98
C VAL A 74 4.95 1.22 -6.27
N GLY A 75 6.13 0.62 -6.26
CA GLY A 75 6.68 -0.17 -7.36
C GLY A 75 5.79 -1.34 -7.78
N VAL A 76 4.87 -1.84 -6.96
CA VAL A 76 3.95 -2.92 -7.35
C VAL A 76 2.49 -2.48 -7.50
N LEU A 77 2.10 -1.31 -6.98
CA LEU A 77 0.73 -0.81 -7.13
C LEU A 77 0.28 -0.73 -8.60
N HIS A 78 1.19 -0.41 -9.52
CA HIS A 78 0.89 -0.35 -10.96
C HIS A 78 0.52 -1.71 -11.57
N ARG A 79 0.84 -2.82 -10.90
CA ARG A 79 0.56 -4.18 -11.38
C ARG A 79 -0.92 -4.53 -11.23
N PHE A 80 -1.63 -3.91 -10.29
CA PHE A 80 -3.06 -4.14 -10.09
C PHE A 80 -3.86 -3.59 -11.27
N ARG A 81 -4.55 -4.50 -11.98
CA ARG A 81 -5.27 -4.15 -13.21
C ARG A 81 -6.78 -3.98 -13.08
N ASP A 82 -7.31 -4.23 -11.89
CA ASP A 82 -8.75 -4.15 -11.61
C ASP A 82 -9.34 -2.79 -12.00
N ALA A 83 -10.59 -2.72 -12.44
CA ALA A 83 -11.21 -1.44 -12.79
C ALA A 83 -11.49 -0.57 -11.54
N SER A 84 -11.54 -1.18 -10.36
CA SER A 84 -11.83 -0.52 -9.09
C SER A 84 -10.57 -0.09 -8.31
N VAL A 85 -9.35 -0.21 -8.85
CA VAL A 85 -8.14 0.16 -8.06
C VAL A 85 -8.17 1.62 -7.59
N GLY A 86 -8.76 2.53 -8.36
CA GLY A 86 -8.94 3.92 -7.94
C GLY A 86 -9.90 4.07 -6.76
N GLU A 87 -10.93 3.23 -6.66
CA GLU A 87 -11.84 3.20 -5.51
C GLU A 87 -11.14 2.61 -4.29
N TRP A 88 -10.32 1.56 -4.46
CA TRP A 88 -9.55 0.97 -3.35
C TRP A 88 -8.52 1.96 -2.81
N LEU A 89 -7.83 2.69 -3.70
CA LEU A 89 -6.92 3.77 -3.30
C LEU A 89 -7.66 4.85 -2.51
N TYR A 90 -8.85 5.26 -2.96
CA TYR A 90 -9.68 6.23 -2.23
C TYR A 90 -10.05 5.73 -0.83
N ASP A 91 -10.48 4.47 -0.71
CA ASP A 91 -10.88 3.88 0.58
C ASP A 91 -9.69 3.82 1.58
N GLY A 92 -8.49 3.51 1.09
CA GLY A 92 -7.26 3.48 1.90
C GLY A 92 -6.62 4.85 2.14
N TRP A 93 -7.00 5.86 1.35
CA TRP A 93 -6.33 7.17 1.29
C TRP A 93 -6.36 7.91 2.62
N PHE A 94 -7.53 8.05 3.25
CA PHE A 94 -7.66 8.83 4.49
C PHE A 94 -6.86 8.22 5.63
N GLY A 95 -6.86 6.89 5.74
CA GLY A 95 -6.00 6.20 6.72
C GLY A 95 -4.52 6.47 6.45
N LEU A 96 -4.09 6.48 5.19
CA LEU A 96 -2.71 6.84 4.84
C LEU A 96 -2.42 8.32 5.13
N LEU A 97 -3.36 9.23 4.86
CA LEU A 97 -3.22 10.66 5.14
C LEU A 97 -3.03 10.93 6.63
N GLU A 98 -3.75 10.21 7.49
CA GLU A 98 -3.62 10.31 8.94
C GLU A 98 -2.28 9.78 9.45
N ARG A 99 -1.80 8.64 8.94
CA ARG A 99 -0.53 8.03 9.35
C ARG A 99 0.68 8.76 8.79
N SER A 100 0.63 9.09 7.51
CA SER A 100 1.76 9.65 6.75
C SER A 100 1.28 10.62 5.66
N PRO A 101 1.07 11.90 6.01
CA PRO A 101 0.60 12.91 5.07
C PRO A 101 1.49 13.04 3.83
N PHE A 102 2.81 12.92 4.02
CA PHE A 102 3.77 12.99 2.92
C PHE A 102 3.57 11.85 1.90
N ARG A 103 3.46 10.61 2.37
CA ARG A 103 3.28 9.43 1.50
C ARG A 103 1.91 9.41 0.83
N ALA A 104 0.87 9.86 1.54
CA ALA A 104 -0.42 10.13 0.94
C ALA A 104 -0.24 11.10 -0.23
N TRP A 105 0.17 12.35 0.01
CA TRP A 105 0.30 13.36 -1.04
C TRP A 105 1.16 12.90 -2.22
N ASP A 106 2.23 12.13 -1.99
CA ASP A 106 3.01 11.57 -3.08
C ASP A 106 2.22 10.58 -3.94
N LEU A 107 1.45 9.66 -3.35
CA LEU A 107 0.56 8.76 -4.10
C LEU A 107 -0.47 9.51 -4.96
N LEU A 108 -1.06 10.60 -4.45
CA LEU A 108 -1.97 11.41 -5.26
C LEU A 108 -1.24 12.15 -6.37
N ASN A 109 -0.04 12.66 -6.10
CA ASN A 109 0.81 13.24 -7.16
C ASN A 109 1.13 12.20 -8.23
N GLN A 110 1.42 10.96 -7.86
CA GLN A 110 1.65 9.87 -8.79
C GLN A 110 0.38 9.54 -9.60
N LEU A 111 -0.78 9.45 -8.95
CA LEU A 111 -2.07 9.31 -9.65
C LEU A 111 -2.27 10.47 -10.63
N ALA A 112 -2.05 11.71 -10.22
CA ALA A 112 -2.25 12.92 -11.03
C ALA A 112 -1.20 13.12 -12.14
N ARG A 113 -0.07 12.42 -12.10
CA ARG A 113 1.03 12.50 -13.09
C ARG A 113 1.23 11.24 -13.92
N ASP A 114 0.31 10.27 -13.82
CA ASP A 114 0.37 8.99 -14.53
C ASP A 114 1.53 8.11 -14.03
N GLY A 115 2.09 8.44 -12.86
CA GLY A 115 3.03 7.58 -12.12
C GLY A 115 2.33 6.39 -11.46
N PHE A 116 1.03 6.54 -11.19
CA PHE A 116 0.10 5.44 -10.95
C PHE A 116 -0.88 5.34 -12.12
N ARG A 117 -1.43 4.14 -12.36
CA ARG A 117 -2.24 3.83 -13.55
C ARG A 117 -3.24 4.92 -13.89
N VAL A 118 -3.18 5.46 -15.12
CA VAL A 118 -4.10 6.51 -15.60
C VAL A 118 -5.56 6.10 -15.46
N GLU A 119 -5.85 4.81 -15.63
CA GLU A 119 -7.20 4.25 -15.57
C GLU A 119 -7.79 4.26 -14.16
N ALA A 120 -6.95 4.41 -13.13
CA ALA A 120 -7.41 4.51 -11.75
C ALA A 120 -7.89 5.93 -11.38
N ARG A 121 -7.63 6.95 -12.21
CA ARG A 121 -8.05 8.34 -11.93
C ARG A 121 -9.55 8.51 -11.88
N GLU A 122 -10.24 7.99 -12.89
CA GLU A 122 -11.69 8.18 -12.99
C GLU A 122 -12.43 7.47 -11.84
N PRO A 123 -12.12 6.19 -11.51
CA PRO A 123 -12.69 5.54 -10.34
C PRO A 123 -12.38 6.28 -9.02
N PHE A 124 -11.15 6.76 -8.83
CA PHE A 124 -10.77 7.55 -7.65
C PHE A 124 -11.61 8.84 -7.54
N ASN A 125 -11.69 9.62 -8.62
CA ASN A 125 -12.44 10.87 -8.65
C ASN A 125 -13.95 10.65 -8.44
N ARG A 126 -14.52 9.56 -8.99
CA ARG A 126 -15.91 9.19 -8.74
C ARG A 126 -16.15 8.79 -7.28
N ALA A 127 -15.22 8.06 -6.65
CA ALA A 127 -15.30 7.74 -5.23
C ALA A 127 -15.25 9.01 -4.38
N TRP A 128 -14.32 9.91 -4.69
CA TRP A 128 -14.21 11.22 -4.06
C TRP A 128 -15.50 12.04 -4.16
N GLY A 129 -16.05 12.19 -5.37
CA GLY A 129 -17.26 12.98 -5.59
C GLY A 129 -18.53 12.39 -4.95
N ARG A 130 -18.58 11.08 -4.69
CA ARG A 130 -19.71 10.45 -3.97
C ARG A 130 -19.65 10.71 -2.47
N ALA A 131 -18.45 10.86 -1.92
CA ALA A 131 -18.24 11.10 -0.50
C ALA A 131 -18.37 12.57 -0.11
N ASP A 132 -18.60 13.45 -1.08
CA ASP A 132 -18.87 14.87 -0.87
C ASP A 132 -20.36 15.17 -1.17
N PRO A 133 -21.27 15.07 -0.18
CA PRO A 133 -22.67 15.44 -0.38
C PRO A 133 -22.88 16.96 -0.45
N GLN A 134 -21.84 17.78 -0.23
CA GLN A 134 -21.96 19.23 -0.07
C GLN A 134 -20.70 19.97 -0.56
N GLN A 135 -20.64 20.19 -1.87
CA GLN A 135 -20.18 21.48 -2.40
C GLN A 135 -21.37 22.29 -2.90
#